data_AF-A0A7J2HT42-F1
#
_entry.id   AF-A0A7J2HT42-F1
#
_cell.length_a   1.000
_cell.length_b   1.000
_cell.length_c   1.000
_cell.angle_alpha   90.00
_cell.angle_beta   90.00
_cell.angle_gamma   90.00
#
_symmetry.space_group_name_H-M   'P 1'
#
loop_
_entity.id
_entity.type
_entity.pdbx_description
1 polymer ?
#
loop_
_entity_poly.entity_id
_entity_poly.type
_entity_poly.pdbx_seq_one_letter_code
_entity_poly.pdbx_strand_id
1 'polypeptide(L)'
;MRELERKDILDLSSCGVAAYSAATIHRMKTELLLKADKPRQPGGEKPGKLLVVPPPADLPCMPEFMVATIGELIQALRSVFSKRGRGSGGEEDKVLLEVFDVRLDEFLVRIEERLEEFLEGLRRIFDGKEFVDVREVFRGADRVEAARRFILLLFAAAKGYVEIVEDEELRVIAVKWNGGAGGA
;
A
#
# COMPACT_ATOMS: atom_id res chain seq x y z
N MET A 1 38.31 -33.39 -21.84
CA MET A 1 39.20 -33.12 -20.68
C MET A 1 40.30 -32.13 -21.06
N ARG A 2 41.23 -32.46 -21.97
CA ARG A 2 42.32 -31.55 -22.41
C ARG A 2 41.89 -30.23 -23.05
N GLU A 3 40.68 -30.15 -23.61
CA GLU A 3 40.20 -28.91 -24.26
C GLU A 3 39.73 -27.82 -23.29
N LEU A 4 39.39 -28.19 -22.04
CA LEU A 4 38.93 -27.22 -21.03
C LEU A 4 40.12 -26.57 -20.29
N GLU A 5 41.16 -27.37 -19.98
CA GLU A 5 42.44 -26.88 -19.46
C GLU A 5 43.15 -25.94 -20.43
N ARG A 6 42.99 -26.18 -21.74
CA ARG A 6 43.61 -25.36 -22.80
C ARG A 6 43.06 -23.93 -22.89
N LYS A 7 41.87 -23.68 -22.32
CA LYS A 7 41.21 -22.38 -22.41
C LYS A 7 41.45 -21.50 -21.17
N ASP A 8 42.07 -22.03 -20.11
CA ASP A 8 42.34 -21.31 -18.83
C ASP A 8 41.08 -20.71 -18.17
N ILE A 9 39.88 -21.18 -18.56
CA ILE A 9 38.61 -20.57 -18.12
C ILE A 9 38.22 -21.09 -16.72
N LEU A 10 38.60 -22.32 -16.36
CA LEU A 10 38.17 -22.98 -15.13
C LEU A 10 39.23 -23.98 -14.64
N ASP A 11 39.69 -23.80 -13.41
CA ASP A 11 40.53 -24.77 -12.70
C ASP A 11 39.64 -25.84 -12.06
N LEU A 12 39.70 -27.07 -12.59
CA LEU A 12 38.91 -28.21 -12.07
C LEU A 12 39.25 -28.52 -10.60
N SER A 13 40.47 -28.23 -10.16
CA SER A 13 40.88 -28.44 -8.77
C SER A 13 40.10 -27.51 -7.83
N SER A 14 39.98 -26.23 -8.21
CA SER A 14 39.17 -25.23 -7.51
C SER A 14 37.68 -25.60 -7.51
N CYS A 15 37.13 -26.07 -8.64
CA CYS A 15 35.76 -26.57 -8.71
C CYS A 15 35.52 -27.77 -7.78
N GLY A 16 36.48 -28.69 -7.66
CA GLY A 16 36.41 -29.82 -6.74
C GLY A 16 36.37 -29.38 -5.28
N VAL A 17 37.23 -28.42 -4.90
CA VAL A 17 37.25 -27.82 -3.55
C VAL A 17 35.95 -27.05 -3.27
N ALA A 18 35.45 -26.30 -4.24
CA ALA A 18 34.19 -25.58 -4.14
C ALA A 18 32.99 -26.54 -3.97
N ALA A 19 32.93 -27.61 -4.75
CA ALA A 19 31.88 -28.63 -4.61
C ALA A 19 31.95 -29.35 -3.26
N TYR A 20 33.15 -29.73 -2.80
CA TYR A 20 33.35 -30.39 -1.51
C TYR A 20 32.99 -29.48 -0.33
N SER A 21 33.38 -28.21 -0.38
CA SER A 21 33.03 -27.22 0.64
C SER A 21 31.53 -26.94 0.69
N ALA A 22 30.87 -26.80 -0.47
CA ALA A 22 29.43 -26.64 -0.55
C ALA A 22 28.69 -27.84 0.07
N ALA A 23 29.09 -29.07 -0.28
CA ALA A 23 28.51 -30.28 0.29
C ALA A 23 28.72 -30.37 1.81
N THR A 24 29.91 -30.00 2.30
CA THR A 24 30.24 -30.00 3.73
C THR A 24 29.40 -28.99 4.51
N ILE A 25 29.29 -27.75 4.01
CA ILE A 25 28.48 -26.71 4.63
C ILE A 25 27.01 -27.12 4.65
N HIS A 26 26.51 -27.70 3.56
CA HIS A 26 25.14 -28.18 3.49
C HIS A 26 24.87 -29.26 4.55
N ARG A 27 25.76 -30.25 4.69
CA ARG A 27 25.68 -31.29 5.73
C ARG A 27 25.68 -30.71 7.14
N MET A 28 26.56 -29.74 7.42
CA MET A 28 26.62 -29.10 8.74
C MET A 28 25.33 -28.34 9.07
N LYS A 29 24.75 -27.63 8.09
CA LYS A 29 23.48 -26.91 8.26
C LYS A 29 22.32 -27.87 8.53
N THR A 30 22.23 -28.97 7.79
CA THR A 30 21.14 -29.94 7.97
C THR A 30 21.26 -30.73 9.27
N GLU A 31 22.47 -31.07 9.72
CA GLU A 31 22.68 -31.72 11.02
C GLU A 31 22.28 -30.85 12.21
N LEU A 32 22.50 -29.53 12.14
CA LEU A 32 22.09 -28.61 13.21
C LEU A 32 20.57 -28.52 13.31
N LEU A 33 19.87 -28.46 12.17
CA LEU A 33 18.41 -28.49 12.12
C LEU A 33 17.88 -29.80 12.72
N LEU A 34 18.47 -30.94 12.37
CA LEU A 34 18.06 -32.24 12.90
C LEU A 34 18.33 -32.38 14.41
N LYS A 35 19.41 -31.78 14.93
CA LYS A 35 19.69 -31.76 16.38
C LYS A 35 18.71 -30.87 17.14
N ALA A 36 18.28 -29.75 16.55
CA ALA A 36 17.27 -28.88 17.15
C ALA A 36 15.88 -29.54 17.19
N ASP A 37 15.60 -30.40 16.22
CA ASP A 37 14.34 -31.14 16.10
C ASP A 37 14.30 -32.43 16.95
N LYS A 38 15.39 -32.79 17.65
CA LYS A 38 15.34 -33.88 18.62
C LYS A 38 14.47 -33.44 19.80
N PRO A 39 13.31 -34.07 20.04
CA PRO A 39 12.52 -33.76 21.23
C PRO A 39 13.38 -34.00 22.45
N ARG A 40 13.47 -33.00 23.34
CA ARG A 40 14.15 -33.16 24.63
C ARG A 40 13.55 -34.39 25.31
N GLN A 41 14.38 -35.38 25.60
CA GLN A 41 13.92 -36.54 26.37
C GLN A 41 13.28 -36.00 27.66
N PRO A 42 12.04 -36.44 28.01
CA PRO A 42 11.41 -36.06 29.27
C PRO A 42 12.17 -36.75 30.41
N GLY A 43 13.33 -36.19 30.76
CA GLY A 43 14.16 -36.61 31.86
C GLY A 43 13.64 -36.00 33.14
N GLY A 44 12.87 -36.79 33.89
CA GLY A 44 12.79 -36.76 35.36
C GLY A 44 12.43 -35.42 35.99
N GLU A 45 11.13 -35.20 36.17
CA GLU A 45 10.60 -34.24 37.13
C GLU A 45 11.21 -34.51 38.52
N LYS A 46 11.93 -33.54 39.08
CA LYS A 46 12.10 -33.45 40.54
C LYS A 46 10.94 -32.59 41.06
N PRO A 47 9.94 -33.16 41.75
CA PRO A 47 8.93 -32.35 42.41
C PRO A 47 9.60 -31.72 43.64
N GLY A 48 9.81 -30.41 43.66
CA GLY A 48 10.39 -29.77 44.85
C GLY A 48 11.07 -28.42 44.68
N LYS A 49 11.19 -27.87 43.48
CA LYS A 49 11.39 -26.41 43.38
C LYS A 49 10.03 -25.77 43.35
N LEU A 50 9.60 -25.27 44.51
CA LEU A 50 8.53 -24.30 44.66
C LEU A 50 8.57 -23.38 43.42
N LEU A 51 7.54 -23.46 42.59
CA LEU A 51 7.21 -22.36 41.70
C LEU A 51 6.97 -21.16 42.63
N VAL A 52 7.99 -20.33 42.81
CA VAL A 52 7.81 -19.00 43.36
C VAL A 52 6.97 -18.27 42.33
N VAL A 53 5.66 -18.30 42.52
CA VAL A 53 4.73 -17.49 41.76
C VAL A 53 5.08 -16.06 42.11
N PRO A 54 5.58 -15.25 41.16
CA PRO A 54 5.88 -13.86 41.44
C PRO A 54 4.57 -13.16 41.87
N PRO A 55 4.64 -12.16 42.77
CA PRO A 55 3.48 -11.36 43.10
C PRO A 55 2.89 -10.77 41.80
N PRO A 56 1.55 -10.61 41.72
CA PRO A 56 0.92 -10.01 40.56
C PRO A 56 1.56 -8.65 40.30
N ALA A 57 2.26 -8.54 39.17
CA ALA A 57 2.76 -7.27 38.70
C ALA A 57 1.60 -6.53 38.07
N ASP A 58 1.35 -5.29 38.50
CA ASP A 58 0.45 -4.41 37.78
C ASP A 58 1.05 -4.19 36.39
N LEU A 59 0.42 -4.76 35.37
CA LEU A 59 0.78 -4.45 34.00
C LEU A 59 0.53 -2.95 33.80
N PRO A 60 1.45 -2.23 33.14
CA PRO A 60 1.14 -0.88 32.72
C PRO A 60 -0.12 -0.96 31.86
N CYS A 61 -1.20 -0.35 32.34
CA CYS A 61 -2.43 -0.22 31.58
C CYS A 61 -2.06 0.52 30.30
N MET A 62 -2.14 -0.18 29.16
CA MET A 62 -1.97 0.44 27.86
C MET A 62 -3.09 1.47 27.78
N PRO A 63 -2.80 2.78 27.69
CA PRO A 63 -3.87 3.74 27.41
C PRO A 63 -4.46 3.32 26.07
N GLU A 64 -5.76 3.03 26.04
CA GLU A 64 -6.50 2.62 24.83
C GLU A 64 -6.37 3.65 23.71
N PHE A 65 -5.84 4.82 24.03
CA PHE A 65 -5.42 5.83 23.10
C PHE A 65 -3.95 6.17 23.34
N MET A 66 -3.07 5.73 22.44
CA MET A 66 -1.96 6.60 22.06
C MET A 66 -2.60 7.82 21.38
N VAL A 67 -3.06 8.79 22.18
CA VAL A 67 -3.45 10.10 21.68
C VAL A 67 -2.15 10.80 21.29
N ALA A 68 -1.59 10.42 20.14
CA ALA A 68 -0.73 11.36 19.44
C ALA A 68 -1.62 12.57 19.17
N THR A 69 -1.35 13.67 19.85
CA THR A 69 -2.07 14.90 19.56
C THR A 69 -1.84 15.23 18.08
N ILE A 70 -2.84 15.84 17.40
CA ILE A 70 -2.69 16.18 15.98
C ILE A 70 -1.38 16.97 15.73
N GLY A 71 -0.95 17.77 16.72
CA GLY A 71 0.32 18.48 16.73
C GLY A 71 1.55 17.57 16.72
N GLU A 72 1.56 16.49 17.50
CA GLU A 72 2.66 15.50 17.50
C GLU A 72 2.74 14.73 16.19
N LEU A 73 1.59 14.40 15.58
CA LEU A 73 1.53 13.79 14.24
C LEU A 73 2.13 14.72 13.17
N ILE A 74 1.73 16.00 13.18
CA ILE A 74 2.25 17.01 12.26
C ILE A 74 3.75 17.24 12.49
N GLN A 75 4.19 17.27 13.76
CA GLN A 75 5.59 17.48 14.11
C GLN A 75 6.45 16.28 13.70
N ALA A 76 5.97 15.05 13.91
CA ALA A 76 6.61 13.83 13.44
C ALA A 76 6.73 13.84 11.91
N LEU A 77 5.68 14.18 11.18
CA LEU A 77 5.70 14.31 9.71
C LEU A 77 6.75 15.33 9.27
N ARG A 78 6.74 16.53 9.85
CA ARG A 78 7.71 17.60 9.55
C ARG A 78 9.13 17.16 9.83
N SER A 79 9.35 16.41 10.91
CA SER A 79 10.67 15.89 11.26
C SER A 79 11.18 14.87 10.23
N VAL A 80 10.30 14.01 9.71
CA VAL A 80 10.61 13.00 8.69
C VAL A 80 10.93 13.65 7.35
N PHE A 81 10.11 14.60 6.91
CA PHE A 81 10.37 15.38 5.68
C PHE A 81 11.67 16.20 5.79
N SER A 82 11.94 16.79 6.96
CA SER A 82 13.16 17.56 7.21
C SER A 82 14.41 16.67 7.29
N LYS A 83 14.29 15.44 7.82
CA LYS A 83 15.37 14.43 7.82
C LYS A 83 15.66 13.91 6.41
N ARG A 84 14.62 13.75 5.59
CA ARG A 84 14.76 13.27 4.20
C ARG A 84 15.36 14.33 3.26
N GLY A 85 15.25 15.61 3.60
CA GLY A 85 15.87 16.71 2.84
C GLY A 85 17.40 16.80 2.93
N ARG A 86 18.09 15.95 3.71
CA ARG A 86 19.56 16.01 3.89
C ARG A 86 20.34 14.83 3.33
N GLY A 87 19.67 13.87 2.67
CA GLY A 87 20.33 12.68 2.14
C GLY A 87 19.80 12.27 0.78
N SER A 88 20.57 12.60 -0.26
CA SER A 88 20.62 11.90 -1.55
C SER A 88 19.38 12.00 -2.47
N GLY A 89 19.47 12.93 -3.42
CA GLY A 89 19.18 12.66 -4.83
C GLY A 89 17.72 12.86 -5.28
N GLY A 90 17.52 13.86 -6.13
CA GLY A 90 16.33 14.00 -6.98
C GLY A 90 15.63 15.34 -6.81
N GLU A 91 16.03 16.35 -7.58
CA GLU A 91 15.35 17.65 -7.73
C GLU A 91 14.00 17.53 -8.46
N GLU A 92 13.46 16.32 -8.58
CA GLU A 92 12.31 16.00 -9.44
C GLU A 92 10.98 16.01 -8.66
N ASP A 93 10.97 15.62 -7.38
CA ASP A 93 9.74 15.51 -6.58
C ASP A 93 9.26 16.85 -5.98
N LYS A 94 10.18 17.79 -5.71
CA LYS A 94 9.80 19.10 -5.15
C LYS A 94 9.18 20.04 -6.19
N VAL A 95 9.62 19.94 -7.44
CA VAL A 95 9.06 20.74 -8.53
C VAL A 95 7.62 20.32 -8.83
N LEU A 96 7.27 19.05 -8.65
CA LEU A 96 5.89 18.60 -8.85
C LEU A 96 4.93 19.23 -7.84
N LEU A 97 5.29 19.32 -6.55
CA LEU A 97 4.40 19.85 -5.51
C LEU A 97 4.28 21.38 -5.51
N GLU A 98 5.37 22.13 -5.78
CA GLU A 98 5.31 23.60 -5.84
C GLU A 98 4.49 24.12 -7.04
N VAL A 99 4.35 23.33 -8.11
CA VAL A 99 3.52 23.71 -9.28
C VAL A 99 2.01 23.56 -9.01
N PHE A 100 1.61 22.75 -8.01
CA PHE A 100 0.20 22.58 -7.64
C PHE A 100 -0.32 23.74 -6.77
N ASP A 101 0.51 24.35 -5.91
CA ASP A 101 0.01 25.21 -4.82
C ASP A 101 -0.56 26.56 -5.27
N VAL A 102 -0.17 27.08 -6.45
CA VAL A 102 -0.56 28.45 -6.89
C VAL A 102 -1.75 28.46 -7.86
N ARG A 103 -2.20 27.29 -8.34
CA ARG A 103 -3.28 27.20 -9.36
C ARG A 103 -4.36 26.17 -9.06
N LEU A 104 -4.29 25.50 -7.91
CA LEU A 104 -5.34 24.56 -7.50
C LEU A 104 -6.69 25.26 -7.39
N ASP A 105 -6.77 26.46 -6.80
CA ASP A 105 -8.04 27.18 -6.65
C ASP A 105 -8.65 27.59 -8.01
N GLU A 106 -7.86 28.15 -8.92
CA GLU A 106 -8.32 28.48 -10.28
C GLU A 106 -8.71 27.22 -11.06
N PHE A 107 -7.97 26.13 -10.88
CA PHE A 107 -8.25 24.83 -11.48
C PHE A 107 -9.53 24.21 -10.92
N LEU A 108 -9.79 24.33 -9.62
CA LEU A 108 -11.00 23.87 -8.96
C LEU A 108 -12.21 24.66 -9.43
N VAL A 109 -12.13 25.99 -9.54
CA VAL A 109 -13.19 26.84 -10.11
C VAL A 109 -13.54 26.42 -11.54
N ARG A 110 -12.51 26.17 -12.38
CA ARG A 110 -12.72 25.65 -13.75
C ARG A 110 -13.27 24.23 -13.78
N ILE A 111 -13.03 23.42 -12.74
CA ILE A 111 -13.64 22.10 -12.61
C ILE A 111 -15.11 22.22 -12.21
N GLU A 112 -15.48 23.18 -11.36
CA GLU A 112 -16.86 23.38 -10.91
C GLU A 112 -17.79 23.80 -12.05
N GLU A 113 -17.37 24.75 -12.89
CA GLU A 113 -18.14 25.15 -14.08
C GLU A 113 -18.39 23.95 -15.02
N ARG A 114 -17.37 23.11 -15.21
CA ARG A 114 -17.45 21.92 -16.07
C ARG A 114 -18.17 20.76 -15.41
N LEU A 115 -18.26 20.77 -14.08
CA LEU A 115 -19.02 19.79 -13.32
C LEU A 115 -20.52 20.01 -13.52
N GLU A 116 -21.00 21.25 -13.58
CA GLU A 116 -22.40 21.55 -13.85
C GLU A 116 -22.85 21.04 -15.22
N GLU A 117 -22.07 21.32 -16.28
CA GLU A 117 -22.33 20.78 -17.63
C GLU A 117 -22.34 19.25 -17.65
N PHE A 118 -21.41 18.63 -16.92
CA PHE A 118 -21.31 17.19 -16.80
C PHE A 118 -22.49 16.59 -16.03
N LEU A 119 -22.97 17.25 -14.97
CA LEU A 119 -24.14 16.85 -14.21
C LEU A 119 -25.42 16.98 -15.03
N GLU A 120 -25.56 17.99 -15.88
CA GLU A 120 -26.68 18.08 -16.83
C GLU A 120 -26.65 16.92 -17.85
N GLY A 121 -25.46 16.60 -18.37
CA GLY A 121 -25.26 15.44 -19.25
C GLY A 121 -25.59 14.12 -18.55
N LEU A 122 -25.15 13.95 -17.32
CA LEU A 122 -25.49 12.80 -16.47
C LEU A 122 -26.99 12.73 -16.22
N ARG A 123 -27.66 13.83 -15.87
CA ARG A 123 -29.13 13.85 -15.68
C ARG A 123 -29.89 13.38 -16.91
N ARG A 124 -29.42 13.72 -18.11
CA ARG A 124 -30.00 13.22 -19.37
C ARG A 124 -29.76 11.73 -19.61
N ILE A 125 -28.63 11.20 -19.15
CA ILE A 125 -28.32 9.75 -19.24
C ILE A 125 -29.15 8.97 -18.21
N PHE A 126 -29.36 9.55 -17.04
CA PHE A 126 -30.13 9.01 -15.93
C PHE A 126 -31.65 9.14 -16.10
N ASP A 127 -32.16 9.54 -17.27
CA ASP A 127 -33.58 9.78 -17.62
C ASP A 127 -34.59 8.82 -16.93
N GLY A 128 -34.94 9.11 -15.67
CA GLY A 128 -35.80 8.30 -14.81
C GLY A 128 -35.22 6.98 -14.26
N LYS A 129 -33.94 6.67 -14.45
CA LYS A 129 -33.28 5.45 -13.94
C LYS A 129 -32.45 5.77 -12.70
N GLU A 130 -32.63 5.02 -11.61
CA GLU A 130 -31.84 5.23 -10.38
C GLU A 130 -30.40 4.70 -10.51
N PHE A 131 -30.17 3.74 -11.40
CA PHE A 131 -28.89 3.07 -11.62
C PHE A 131 -28.51 3.10 -13.10
N VAL A 132 -27.27 3.50 -13.39
CA VAL A 132 -26.68 3.48 -14.73
C VAL A 132 -25.37 2.72 -14.69
N ASP A 133 -25.18 1.81 -15.65
CA ASP A 133 -23.91 1.12 -15.85
C ASP A 133 -22.81 2.12 -16.19
N VAL A 134 -21.64 1.92 -15.60
CA VAL A 134 -20.45 2.76 -15.78
C VAL A 134 -20.06 2.87 -17.27
N ARG A 135 -20.32 1.80 -18.04
CA ARG A 135 -20.06 1.76 -19.50
C ARG A 135 -20.87 2.78 -20.29
N GLU A 136 -22.08 3.09 -19.85
CA GLU A 136 -22.93 4.10 -20.51
C GLU A 136 -22.42 5.52 -20.23
N VAL A 137 -21.84 5.76 -19.04
CA VAL A 137 -21.22 7.05 -18.67
C VAL A 137 -19.96 7.32 -19.51
N PHE A 138 -19.20 6.28 -19.84
CA PHE A 138 -17.99 6.38 -20.65
C PHE A 138 -18.20 6.12 -22.14
N ARG A 139 -19.46 6.00 -22.61
CA ARG A 139 -19.74 5.70 -24.02
C ARG A 139 -19.21 6.79 -24.94
N GLY A 140 -18.41 6.38 -25.94
CA GLY A 140 -17.82 7.28 -26.94
C GLY A 140 -16.71 8.20 -26.41
N ALA A 141 -16.15 7.93 -25.22
CA ALA A 141 -15.01 8.67 -24.69
C ALA A 141 -13.68 8.11 -25.23
N ASP A 142 -12.78 9.00 -25.67
CA ASP A 142 -11.36 8.66 -25.85
C ASP A 142 -10.67 8.52 -24.48
N ARG A 143 -9.47 7.92 -24.41
CA ARG A 143 -8.78 7.63 -23.13
C ARG A 143 -8.61 8.86 -22.23
N VAL A 144 -8.25 10.01 -22.82
CA VAL A 144 -8.08 11.28 -22.09
C VAL A 144 -9.42 11.80 -21.58
N GLU A 145 -10.46 11.65 -22.39
CA GLU A 145 -11.81 12.10 -22.05
C GLU A 145 -12.48 11.18 -21.03
N ALA A 146 -12.18 9.88 -21.07
CA ALA A 146 -12.59 8.91 -20.06
C ALA A 146 -11.97 9.25 -18.71
N ALA A 147 -10.66 9.55 -18.66
CA ALA A 147 -10.00 10.00 -17.44
C ALA A 147 -10.61 11.30 -16.90
N ARG A 148 -10.90 12.27 -17.78
CA ARG A 148 -11.55 13.53 -17.41
C ARG A 148 -12.94 13.30 -16.82
N ARG A 149 -13.79 12.49 -17.47
CA ARG A 149 -15.13 12.13 -16.98
C ARG A 149 -15.08 11.37 -15.67
N PHE A 150 -14.07 10.51 -15.49
CA PHE A 150 -13.89 9.78 -14.24
C PHE A 150 -13.52 10.71 -13.08
N ILE A 151 -12.61 11.67 -13.30
CA ILE A 151 -12.29 12.69 -12.28
C ILE A 151 -13.53 13.50 -11.92
N LEU A 152 -14.32 13.95 -12.92
CA LEU A 152 -15.58 14.67 -12.68
C LEU A 152 -16.61 13.82 -11.93
N LEU A 153 -16.69 12.53 -12.22
CA LEU A 153 -17.56 11.58 -11.52
C LEU A 153 -17.18 11.45 -10.04
N LEU A 154 -15.88 11.38 -9.73
CA LEU A 154 -15.39 11.36 -8.35
C LEU A 154 -15.73 12.65 -7.62
N PHE A 155 -15.61 13.81 -8.27
CA PHE A 155 -16.04 15.09 -7.70
C PHE A 155 -17.56 15.14 -7.48
N ALA A 156 -18.35 14.62 -8.41
CA ALA A 156 -19.80 14.51 -8.26
C ALA A 156 -20.17 13.61 -7.06
N ALA A 157 -19.43 12.53 -6.85
CA ALA A 157 -19.62 11.63 -5.72
C ALA A 157 -19.19 12.27 -4.39
N ALA A 158 -18.05 12.96 -4.38
CA ALA A 158 -17.58 13.70 -3.21
C ALA A 158 -18.55 14.80 -2.77
N LYS A 159 -19.25 15.45 -3.72
CA LYS A 159 -20.32 16.43 -3.43
C LYS A 159 -21.69 15.79 -3.11
N GLY A 160 -21.81 14.46 -3.18
CA GLY A 160 -23.04 13.74 -2.83
C GLY A 160 -24.15 13.75 -3.91
N TYR A 161 -23.86 14.21 -5.13
CA TYR A 161 -24.85 14.13 -6.22
C TYR A 161 -25.06 12.69 -6.70
N VAL A 162 -24.03 11.86 -6.56
CA VAL A 162 -23.91 10.54 -7.16
C VAL A 162 -23.26 9.58 -6.16
N GLU A 163 -23.67 8.32 -6.14
CA GLU A 163 -23.07 7.27 -5.34
C GLU A 163 -22.45 6.22 -6.28
N ILE A 164 -21.18 5.92 -6.04
CA ILE A 164 -20.42 4.96 -6.83
C ILE A 164 -20.53 3.60 -6.13
N VAL A 165 -21.05 2.61 -6.86
CA VAL A 165 -21.18 1.23 -6.37
C VAL A 165 -20.03 0.41 -6.95
N GLU A 166 -19.16 -0.09 -6.06
CA GLU A 166 -17.97 -0.88 -6.39
C GLU A 166 -18.16 -2.36 -6.02
N ASP A 167 -17.51 -3.26 -6.75
CA ASP A 167 -17.45 -4.70 -6.45
C ASP A 167 -16.40 -5.01 -5.36
N GLU A 168 -16.35 -6.26 -4.90
CA GLU A 168 -15.30 -6.80 -4.01
C GLU A 168 -13.87 -6.62 -4.58
N GLU A 169 -13.75 -6.48 -5.91
CA GLU A 169 -12.48 -6.20 -6.63
C GLU A 169 -12.23 -4.69 -6.87
N LEU A 170 -12.95 -3.78 -6.21
CA LEU A 170 -12.87 -2.31 -6.39
C LEU A 170 -13.15 -1.86 -7.84
N ARG A 171 -13.90 -2.66 -8.60
CA ARG A 171 -14.35 -2.28 -9.93
C ARG A 171 -15.64 -1.50 -9.81
N VAL A 172 -15.68 -0.31 -10.38
CA VAL A 172 -16.91 0.49 -10.47
C VAL A 172 -17.92 -0.27 -11.33
N ILE A 173 -19.01 -0.73 -10.72
CA ILE A 173 -20.06 -1.52 -11.41
C ILE A 173 -21.17 -0.59 -11.88
N ALA A 174 -21.70 0.22 -10.97
CA ALA A 174 -22.86 1.05 -11.23
C ALA A 174 -22.71 2.42 -10.58
N VAL A 175 -23.38 3.39 -11.18
CA VAL A 175 -23.48 4.75 -10.69
C VAL A 175 -24.93 4.96 -10.31
N LYS A 176 -25.18 5.33 -9.05
CA LYS A 176 -26.51 5.63 -8.54
C LYS A 176 -26.68 7.14 -8.40
N TRP A 177 -27.81 7.67 -8.88
CA TRP A 177 -28.11 9.09 -8.74
C TRP A 177 -28.82 9.36 -7.42
N ASN A 178 -28.16 10.08 -6.50
CA ASN A 178 -28.75 10.45 -5.20
C ASN A 178 -29.45 11.82 -5.23
N GLY A 179 -29.48 12.48 -6.40
CA GLY A 179 -30.38 13.59 -6.67
C GLY A 179 -30.39 14.66 -5.58
N GLY A 180 -29.22 15.22 -5.25
CA GLY A 180 -29.09 16.45 -4.48
C GLY A 180 -30.03 16.54 -3.27
N ALA A 181 -30.04 15.52 -2.42
CA ALA A 181 -30.66 15.60 -1.09
C ALA A 181 -29.56 15.59 -0.04
N GLY A 182 -29.01 16.76 0.29
CA GLY A 182 -28.07 16.89 1.41
C GLY A 182 -27.20 18.13 1.34
N GLY A 183 -27.66 19.22 1.95
CA GLY A 183 -26.90 20.45 2.13
C GLY A 183 -27.73 21.54 2.80
N ALA A 184 -28.20 21.25 4.02
CA ALA A 184 -28.52 22.25 5.04
C ALA A 184 -27.29 22.44 5.93
#